data_AF-A0A2D5IE46-F1
#
_entry.id   AF-A0A2D5IE46-F1
#
_cell.length_a   1.000
_cell.length_b   1.000
_cell.length_c   1.000
_cell.angle_alpha   90.00
_cell.angle_beta   90.00
_cell.angle_gamma   90.00
#
_symmetry.space_group_name_H-M   'P 1'
#
loop_
_entity.id
_entity.type
_entity.pdbx_description
1 polymer ?
#
loop_
_entity_poly.entity_id
_entity_poly.type
_entity_poly.pdbx_seq_one_letter_code
_entity_poly.pdbx_strand_id
1 'polypeptide(L)' 'MKKLLTLVVTSLMASVAVAQLDTAALASAIDNPSRPAQDKERDANRKAPEVLSFLGLEAGMTAMDLIAIDGW' A
#
# COMPACT_ATOMS: atom_id res chain seq x y z
N MET A 1 15.86 12.74 36.45
CA MET A 1 14.75 13.27 35.62
C MET A 1 15.16 13.55 34.18
N LYS A 2 16.19 14.39 33.92
CA LYS A 2 16.64 14.70 32.54
C LYS A 2 16.98 13.47 31.69
N LYS A 3 17.72 12.48 32.22
CA LYS A 3 18.07 11.25 31.49
C LYS A 3 16.88 10.35 31.16
N LEU A 4 15.86 10.33 32.02
CA LEU A 4 14.62 9.59 31.79
C LEU A 4 13.79 10.27 30.68
N LEU A 5 13.72 11.60 30.71
CA LEU A 5 13.08 12.40 29.65
C LEU A 5 13.78 12.20 28.30
N THR A 6 15.12 12.22 28.27
CA THR A 6 15.89 11.96 27.05
C THR A 6 15.64 10.57 26.48
N LEU A 7 15.57 9.53 27.32
CA LEU A 7 15.30 8.15 26.90
C LEU A 7 13.89 7.97 26.33
N VAL A 8 12.88 8.62 26.94
CA VAL A 8 11.51 8.57 26.45
C VAL A 8 11.40 9.25 25.09
N VAL A 9 11.99 10.43 24.91
CA VAL A 9 11.94 11.16 23.63
C VAL A 9 12.63 10.39 22.49
N THR A 10 13.79 9.77 22.72
CA THR A 10 14.44 8.95 21.69
C THR A 10 13.66 7.68 21.37
N SER A 11 13.00 7.06 22.35
CA SER A 11 12.15 5.88 22.10
C SER A 11 10.90 6.20 21.27
N LEU A 12 10.29 7.37 21.48
CA LEU A 12 9.13 7.80 20.68
C LEU A 12 9.52 8.09 19.22
N MET A 13 10.70 8.67 18.97
CA MET A 13 11.15 8.91 17.59
C MET A 13 11.50 7.63 16.82
N ALA A 14 11.88 6.55 17.51
CA ALA A 14 12.10 5.24 16.89
C ALA A 14 10.79 4.53 16.50
N SER A 15 9.63 4.99 16.98
CA SER A 15 8.33 4.35 16.74
C SER A 15 7.56 4.88 15.54
N VAL A 16 8.11 5.85 14.80
CA VAL A 16 7.53 6.30 13.53
C VAL A 16 7.88 5.28 12.45
N ALA A 17 7.24 4.12 12.49
CA ALA A 17 7.23 3.20 11.37
C ALA A 17 6.42 3.88 10.25
N VAL A 18 7.09 4.26 9.17
CA VAL A 18 6.41 4.66 7.94
C VAL A 18 5.72 3.40 7.39
N ALA A 19 4.39 3.42 7.34
CA ALA A 19 3.67 2.37 6.64
C ALA A 19 4.06 2.49 5.16
N GLN A 20 4.52 1.42 4.52
CA GLN A 20 4.84 1.45 3.09
C GLN A 20 3.85 0.58 2.33
N LEU A 21 3.64 0.88 1.06
CA LEU A 21 2.89 0.00 0.17
C LEU A 21 3.64 -1.34 0.02
N ASP A 22 2.94 -2.43 0.30
CA ASP A 22 3.48 -3.77 0.04
C ASP A 22 3.21 -4.16 -1.43
N THR A 23 4.13 -3.78 -2.31
CA THR A 23 4.02 -4.08 -3.74
C THR A 23 4.14 -5.57 -4.05
N ALA A 24 4.80 -6.36 -3.19
CA ALA A 24 4.89 -7.80 -3.35
C ALA A 24 3.55 -8.49 -3.04
N ALA A 25 2.86 -8.05 -1.98
CA ALA A 25 1.51 -8.51 -1.68
C ALA A 25 0.53 -8.15 -2.81
N LEU A 26 0.65 -6.94 -3.39
CA LEU A 26 -0.16 -6.54 -4.55
C LEU A 26 0.11 -7.41 -5.78
N ALA A 27 1.38 -7.70 -6.09
CA ALA A 27 1.74 -8.58 -7.20
C ALA A 27 1.15 -9.99 -7.00
N SER A 28 1.22 -10.53 -5.79
CA SER A 28 0.62 -11.83 -5.46
C SER A 28 -0.91 -11.81 -5.56
N ALA A 29 -1.58 -10.72 -5.21
CA ALA A 29 -3.03 -10.61 -5.32
C ALA A 29 -3.50 -10.59 -6.79
N ILE A 30 -2.72 -9.97 -7.67
CA ILE A 30 -3.00 -9.91 -9.11
C ILE A 30 -2.84 -11.28 -9.77
N ASP A 31 -1.90 -12.11 -9.30
CA ASP A 31 -1.66 -13.48 -9.81
C ASP A 31 -2.69 -14.52 -9.32
N ASN A 32 -3.77 -14.09 -8.67
CA ASN A 32 -4.80 -15.01 -8.19
C ASN A 32 -5.43 -15.81 -9.37
N PRO A 33 -5.34 -17.16 -9.35
CA PRO A 33 -5.78 -17.98 -10.47
C PRO A 33 -7.29 -17.90 -10.72
N SER A 34 -8.08 -17.57 -9.70
CA SER A 34 -9.55 -17.49 -9.76
C SER A 34 -10.06 -16.22 -10.44
N ARG A 35 -9.17 -15.29 -10.83
CA ARG A 35 -9.56 -14.06 -11.53
C ARG A 35 -10.12 -14.34 -12.93
N PRO A 36 -11.17 -13.61 -13.37
CA PRO A 36 -11.65 -13.67 -14.74
C PRO A 36 -10.53 -13.39 -15.74
N ALA A 37 -10.55 -14.08 -16.89
CA ALA A 37 -9.54 -13.92 -17.93
C ALA A 37 -9.45 -12.47 -18.45
N GLN A 38 -10.60 -11.80 -18.56
CA GLN A 38 -10.72 -10.41 -19.01
C GLN A 38 -9.96 -9.45 -18.09
N ASP A 39 -9.96 -9.69 -16.77
CA ASP A 39 -9.24 -8.82 -15.83
C ASP A 39 -7.74 -9.06 -15.90
N LYS A 40 -7.31 -10.33 -16.10
CA LYS A 40 -5.90 -10.68 -16.33
C LYS A 40 -5.35 -10.01 -17.58
N GLU A 41 -6.11 -9.97 -18.67
CA GLU A 41 -5.72 -9.30 -19.92
C GLU A 41 -5.53 -7.78 -19.74
N ARG A 42 -6.29 -7.15 -18.84
CA ARG A 42 -6.24 -5.69 -18.60
C ARG A 42 -5.09 -5.26 -17.69
N ASP A 43 -4.55 -6.15 -16.86
CA ASP A 43 -3.52 -5.81 -15.88
C ASP A 43 -2.29 -5.16 -16.48
N ALA A 44 -1.86 -5.63 -17.66
CA ALA A 44 -0.71 -5.10 -18.38
C ALA A 44 -0.83 -3.59 -18.68
N ASN A 45 -2.07 -3.13 -18.91
CA ASN A 45 -2.37 -1.72 -19.16
C ASN A 45 -2.70 -0.94 -17.88
N ARG A 46 -3.26 -1.60 -16.87
CA ARG A 46 -3.70 -0.98 -15.61
C ARG A 46 -2.56 -0.66 -14.65
N LYS A 47 -1.52 -1.50 -14.60
CA LYS A 47 -0.32 -1.28 -13.76
C LYS A 47 -0.67 -0.90 -12.32
N ALA A 48 -1.60 -1.64 -11.72
CA ALA A 48 -2.17 -1.28 -10.42
C ALA A 48 -1.08 -1.11 -9.33
N PRO A 49 -0.07 -1.99 -9.18
CA PRO A 49 0.98 -1.80 -8.18
C PRO A 49 1.76 -0.50 -8.37
N GLU A 50 2.09 -0.15 -9.62
CA GLU A 50 2.84 1.05 -9.95
C GLU A 50 2.00 2.32 -9.72
N VAL A 51 0.72 2.30 -10.08
CA VAL A 51 -0.20 3.43 -9.85
C VAL A 51 -0.39 3.66 -8.34
N LEU A 52 -0.67 2.61 -7.57
CA LEU A 52 -0.86 2.72 -6.11
C LEU A 52 0.43 3.20 -5.43
N SER A 53 1.60 2.75 -5.91
CA SER A 53 2.91 3.23 -5.43
C SER A 53 3.15 4.69 -5.79
N PHE A 54 2.80 5.11 -7.01
CA PHE A 54 2.93 6.48 -7.47
C PHE A 54 2.05 7.44 -6.66
N LEU A 55 0.83 7.01 -6.31
CA LEU A 55 -0.09 7.76 -5.46
C LEU A 55 0.39 7.88 -4.00
N GLY A 56 1.45 7.15 -3.62
CA GLY A 56 1.99 7.16 -2.26
C GLY A 56 1.05 6.54 -1.23
N LEU A 57 0.24 5.55 -1.64
CA LEU A 57 -0.63 4.87 -0.71
C LEU A 57 0.18 4.02 0.28
N GLU A 58 -0.30 3.98 1.51
CA GLU A 58 0.33 3.24 2.61
C GLU A 58 -0.71 2.36 3.31
N ALA A 59 -0.24 1.32 3.98
CA ALA A 59 -1.12 0.46 4.78
C ALA A 59 -1.87 1.29 5.85
N GLY A 60 -3.18 1.15 5.89
CA GLY A 60 -4.05 1.86 6.84
C GLY A 60 -4.57 3.21 6.35
N MET A 61 -4.15 3.70 5.17
CA MET A 61 -4.77 4.87 4.56
C MET A 61 -6.22 4.58 4.16
N THR A 62 -7.09 5.57 4.33
CA THR A 62 -8.44 5.56 3.74
C THR A 62 -8.36 6.20 2.36
N ALA A 63 -8.62 5.41 1.32
CA ALA A 63 -8.64 5.88 -0.07
C ALA A 63 -10.05 5.74 -0.66
N MET A 64 -10.36 6.57 -1.65
CA MET A 64 -11.61 6.52 -2.40
C MET A 64 -11.31 6.51 -3.89
N ASP A 65 -11.86 5.53 -4.60
CA ASP A 65 -11.90 5.52 -6.06
C ASP A 65 -13.19 6.20 -6.54
N LEU A 66 -13.05 7.37 -7.16
CA LEU A 66 -14.19 8.17 -7.63
C LEU A 66 -14.82 7.61 -8.90
N ILE A 67 -14.07 6.86 -9.70
CA ILE A 67 -14.51 6.34 -11.00
C ILE A 67 -13.97 4.92 -11.15
N ALA A 68 -14.53 4.00 -10.36
CA ALA A 68 -14.08 2.62 -10.35
C ALA A 68 -14.39 1.87 -11.66
N ILE A 69 -15.42 2.28 -12.40
CA ILE A 69 -15.95 1.56 -13.58
C ILE A 69 -16.19 0.09 -13.20
N ASP A 70 -15.47 -0.87 -13.78
CA ASP A 70 -15.60 -2.29 -13.46
C ASP A 70 -14.85 -2.66 -12.17
N GLY A 71 -13.99 -1.79 -11.65
CA GLY A 71 -13.15 -2.05 -10.49
C GLY A 71 -12.05 -3.07 -10.81
N TRP A 72 -11.71 -3.90 -9.82
CA TRP A 72 -10.79 -5.03 -9.97
C TRP A 72 -11.19 -5.92 -11.14
#